data_AF-D2VF54-F1
#
_entry.id   AF-D2VF54-F1
#
_cell.length_a   1.000
_cell.length_b   1.000
_cell.length_c   1.000
_cell.angle_alpha   90.00
_cell.angle_beta   90.00
_cell.angle_gamma   90.00
#
_symmetry.space_group_name_H-M   'P 1'
#
loop_
_entity.id
_entity.type
_entity.pdbx_description
1 polymer ?
#
loop_
_entity_poly.entity_id
_entity_poly.type
_entity_poly.pdbx_seq_one_letter_code
_entity_poly.pdbx_strand_id
1 'polypeptide(L)'
;MNPTQPSSNPNLLQVQGSANHNVSGASLSFDDVGSHHSGFGGIGFNGESSQGHIVIISLSLALNIVTLLMFLYCKSALGNGSKHWDRLKRYTRKMCVIHLVFSVPMMYCYGVFWHCDYTTLKLFAFSEVECWSPSNSGLASISMLGALMTFIITLISSLVLVDINPASKGIFVSFTPFFFASLVASNTLFAFLQQAIPPYIYYAVPSLFIVKQLLLCVALVQRYPFFRRVENSVMFGVLVGSGMWAVANLVVFSVNSNVPSIDLETSGLAIMGVGFLLPITGIVLGFVGIEIATRVIVSKVKHDLDNLMSSPQGELEEMKYSHLFIQWAMKDHSLAEYVRYLINEVSSTKVDLSFIDLITSACYMHYLVEDFQTSALLLLKRSEEMFDSVWFIDRLELQIRKREITSHIHAESAEVSEYLTKVVAKQDTILILQRSFWKIVLSEEISELAMEQAGRKIWSTL
;
A
#
# COMPACT_ATOMS: atom_id res chain seq x y z
N MET A 1 82.75 -27.98 15.43
CA MET A 1 83.17 -27.88 16.84
C MET A 1 82.11 -28.55 17.70
N ASN A 2 82.35 -29.81 18.04
CA ASN A 2 81.81 -30.46 19.24
C ASN A 2 82.73 -30.02 20.42
N PRO A 3 82.34 -30.09 21.71
CA PRO A 3 81.81 -31.35 22.26
C PRO A 3 80.85 -31.29 23.47
N THR A 4 80.29 -32.50 23.75
CA THR A 4 80.03 -33.13 25.07
C THR A 4 78.88 -32.60 25.95
N GLN A 5 77.74 -33.30 26.14
CA GLN A 5 77.49 -34.57 26.89
C GLN A 5 77.82 -34.50 28.41
N PRO A 6 77.29 -35.39 29.30
CA PRO A 6 75.92 -35.90 29.52
C PRO A 6 75.63 -36.12 31.05
N SER A 7 74.69 -37.04 31.37
CA SER A 7 74.52 -37.82 32.64
C SER A 7 73.38 -37.35 33.57
N SER A 8 72.30 -38.14 33.71
CA SER A 8 72.05 -39.25 34.68
C SER A 8 71.69 -38.68 36.08
N ASN A 9 70.70 -39.13 36.86
CA ASN A 9 70.15 -40.47 37.11
C ASN A 9 68.93 -40.31 38.08
N PRO A 10 68.39 -41.32 38.80
CA PRO A 10 66.98 -41.73 38.70
C PRO A 10 66.16 -41.66 40.02
N ASN A 11 64.87 -42.07 39.94
CA ASN A 11 63.98 -42.64 40.98
C ASN A 11 64.00 -42.06 42.42
N LEU A 12 62.84 -41.63 42.94
CA LEU A 12 62.03 -42.39 43.91
C LEU A 12 60.81 -41.57 44.43
N LEU A 13 59.82 -42.34 44.89
CA LEU A 13 58.71 -42.01 45.80
C LEU A 13 57.37 -41.54 45.22
N GLN A 14 56.58 -42.58 44.93
CA GLN A 14 55.15 -42.67 45.20
C GLN A 14 54.74 -41.93 46.49
N VAL A 15 53.71 -41.10 46.39
CA VAL A 15 52.70 -40.95 47.45
C VAL A 15 51.33 -41.13 46.80
N GLN A 16 50.66 -42.19 47.23
CA GLN A 16 49.23 -42.42 47.00
C GLN A 16 48.41 -41.29 47.64
N GLY A 17 47.52 -40.70 46.86
CA GLY A 17 46.47 -39.82 47.34
C GLY A 17 45.23 -40.03 46.48
N SER A 18 44.38 -40.96 46.90
CA SER A 18 43.07 -41.22 46.32
C SER A 18 42.19 -39.97 46.37
N ALA A 19 41.73 -39.52 45.21
CA ALA A 19 40.50 -38.74 45.09
C ALA A 19 39.76 -39.22 43.83
N ASN A 20 38.66 -39.93 44.07
CA ASN A 20 37.68 -40.34 43.07
C ASN A 20 37.16 -39.11 42.32
N HIS A 21 37.41 -39.03 41.01
CA HIS A 21 36.57 -38.25 40.11
C HIS A 21 35.97 -39.20 39.06
N ASN A 22 34.69 -39.52 39.27
CA ASN A 22 33.80 -40.01 38.23
C ASN A 22 33.72 -38.93 37.14
N VAL A 23 34.43 -39.12 36.03
CA VAL A 23 34.18 -38.39 34.79
C VAL A 23 33.20 -39.22 33.98
N SER A 24 31.92 -38.97 34.24
CA SER A 24 30.82 -39.38 33.39
C SER A 24 30.98 -38.71 32.04
N GLY A 25 30.96 -39.50 30.97
CA GLY A 25 31.04 -39.02 29.60
C GLY A 25 29.94 -38.00 29.30
N ALA A 26 30.35 -36.77 28.97
CA ALA A 26 29.49 -35.79 28.34
C ALA A 26 29.42 -36.13 26.85
N SER A 27 28.38 -36.87 26.46
CA SER A 27 27.85 -36.80 25.11
C SER A 27 27.34 -35.37 24.90
N LEU A 28 28.11 -34.54 24.21
CA LEU A 28 27.66 -33.24 23.73
C LEU A 28 26.51 -33.46 22.74
N SER A 29 25.29 -33.30 23.24
CA SER A 29 24.08 -33.19 22.44
C SER A 29 24.12 -31.91 21.62
N PHE A 30 23.85 -32.06 20.33
CA PHE A 30 23.96 -31.07 19.27
C PHE A 30 22.81 -30.04 19.24
N ASP A 31 22.16 -29.77 20.39
CA ASP A 31 20.88 -29.05 20.45
C ASP A 31 21.00 -27.54 20.76
N ASP A 32 22.18 -27.01 21.06
CA ASP A 32 22.33 -25.62 21.56
C ASP A 32 22.73 -24.55 20.52
N VAL A 33 22.77 -24.87 19.22
CA VAL A 33 23.23 -23.91 18.18
C VAL A 33 22.07 -23.16 17.48
N GLY A 34 20.81 -23.39 17.89
CA GLY A 34 19.62 -22.85 17.21
C GLY A 34 19.15 -21.44 17.60
N SER A 35 19.70 -20.81 18.65
CA SER A 35 19.04 -19.67 19.32
C SER A 35 19.53 -18.26 18.94
N HIS A 36 20.51 -18.10 18.05
CA HIS A 36 21.13 -16.80 17.78
C HIS A 36 20.77 -16.12 16.45
N HIS A 37 19.77 -16.60 15.70
CA HIS A 37 19.38 -15.99 14.42
C HIS A 37 18.06 -15.20 14.48
N SER A 38 18.12 -14.04 15.12
CA SER A 38 17.27 -12.90 14.75
C SER A 38 18.02 -11.57 14.98
N GLY A 39 18.72 -11.10 13.94
CA GLY A 39 19.51 -9.86 13.95
C GLY A 39 18.72 -8.55 14.17
N PHE A 40 17.45 -8.62 14.60
CA PHE A 40 16.68 -7.50 15.11
C PHE A 40 15.71 -7.88 16.25
N GLY A 41 15.80 -9.09 16.80
CA GLY A 41 14.87 -9.64 17.79
C GLY A 41 15.50 -10.25 19.05
N GLY A 42 16.82 -10.42 19.10
CA GLY A 42 17.50 -11.07 20.21
C GLY A 42 17.99 -10.12 21.30
N ILE A 43 17.10 -9.40 22.00
CA ILE A 43 17.42 -8.97 23.37
C ILE A 43 17.00 -10.12 24.28
N GLY A 44 17.97 -10.92 24.72
CA GLY A 44 17.73 -12.03 25.64
C GLY A 44 17.23 -11.50 26.98
N PHE A 45 15.92 -11.59 27.22
CA PHE A 45 15.30 -11.28 28.50
C PHE A 45 15.03 -12.59 29.25
N ASN A 46 15.76 -12.83 30.33
CA ASN A 46 15.54 -13.97 31.23
C ASN A 46 14.32 -13.70 32.13
N GLY A 47 13.35 -14.63 32.21
CA GLY A 47 12.29 -14.73 33.24
C GLY A 47 11.29 -13.57 33.40
N GLU A 48 11.77 -12.34 33.60
CA GLU A 48 10.99 -11.09 33.68
C GLU A 48 10.42 -10.64 32.32
N SER A 49 10.81 -11.33 31.24
CA SER A 49 10.47 -11.06 29.83
C SER A 49 8.97 -11.05 29.51
N SER A 50 8.19 -11.94 30.15
CA SER A 50 6.76 -12.10 29.84
C SER A 50 5.96 -10.85 30.21
N GLN A 51 6.32 -10.19 31.31
CA GLN A 51 5.68 -8.96 31.76
C GLN A 51 5.89 -7.81 30.77
N GLY A 52 7.10 -7.68 30.21
CA GLY A 52 7.42 -6.67 29.21
C GLY A 52 6.55 -6.79 27.94
N HIS A 53 6.37 -8.01 27.43
CA HIS A 53 5.53 -8.25 26.26
C HIS A 53 4.05 -7.92 26.52
N ILE A 54 3.53 -8.25 27.70
CA ILE A 54 2.15 -7.92 28.09
C ILE A 54 1.95 -6.40 28.15
N VAL A 55 2.91 -5.65 28.68
CA VAL A 55 2.87 -4.19 28.71
C VAL A 55 2.87 -3.61 27.30
N ILE A 56 3.75 -4.09 26.41
CA ILE A 56 3.81 -3.65 25.01
C ILE A 56 2.49 -3.93 24.29
N ILE A 57 1.88 -5.09 24.52
CA ILE A 57 0.61 -5.48 23.91
C ILE A 57 -0.56 -4.64 24.42
N SER A 58 -0.55 -4.31 25.71
CA SER A 58 -1.55 -3.43 26.31
C SER A 58 -1.41 -2.00 25.76
N LEU A 59 -0.18 -1.51 25.60
CA LEU A 59 0.09 -0.21 25.00
C LEU A 59 -0.32 -0.16 23.51
N SER A 60 -0.06 -1.23 22.76
CA SER A 60 -0.45 -1.31 21.35
C SER A 60 -1.97 -1.39 21.17
N LEU A 61 -2.66 -2.15 22.03
CA LEU A 61 -4.12 -2.16 22.07
C LEU A 61 -4.71 -0.79 22.42
N ALA A 62 -4.13 -0.09 23.41
CA ALA A 62 -4.53 1.28 23.74
C ALA A 62 -4.34 2.23 22.56
N LEU A 63 -3.20 2.15 21.84
CA LEU A 63 -2.98 2.96 20.63
C LEU A 63 -4.01 2.66 19.54
N ASN A 64 -4.35 1.39 19.34
CA ASN A 64 -5.39 0.96 18.40
C ASN A 64 -6.75 1.55 18.74
N ILE A 65 -7.18 1.43 20.01
CA ILE A 65 -8.46 1.97 20.47
C ILE A 65 -8.49 3.49 20.31
N VAL A 66 -7.44 4.21 20.71
CA VAL A 66 -7.37 5.67 20.57
C VAL A 66 -7.44 6.08 19.09
N THR A 67 -6.73 5.38 18.20
CA THR A 67 -6.74 5.67 16.76
C THR A 67 -8.12 5.40 16.14
N LEU A 68 -8.78 4.31 16.54
CA LEU A 68 -10.14 3.99 16.11
C LEU A 68 -11.15 5.04 16.58
N LEU A 69 -11.09 5.44 17.85
CA LEU A 69 -11.95 6.50 18.40
C LEU A 69 -11.73 7.83 17.66
N MET A 70 -10.49 8.15 17.29
CA MET A 70 -10.19 9.32 16.46
C MET A 70 -10.83 9.25 15.07
N PHE A 71 -10.87 8.07 14.44
CA PHE A 71 -11.58 7.90 13.16
C PHE A 71 -13.09 8.05 13.30
N LEU A 72 -13.68 7.45 14.34
CA LEU A 72 -15.12 7.59 14.61
C LEU A 72 -15.49 9.05 14.89
N TYR A 73 -14.65 9.76 15.66
CA TYR A 73 -14.83 11.17 15.94
C TYR A 73 -14.67 12.03 14.68
N CYS A 74 -13.68 11.75 13.82
CA CYS A 74 -13.57 12.37 12.49
C CYS A 74 -14.84 12.18 11.66
N LYS A 75 -15.35 10.94 11.58
CA LYS A 75 -16.56 10.65 10.81
C LYS A 75 -17.76 11.45 11.31
N SER A 76 -17.94 11.53 12.63
CA SER A 76 -19.00 12.33 13.25
C SER A 76 -18.81 13.83 13.01
N ALA A 77 -17.59 14.34 13.18
CA ALA A 77 -17.28 15.76 12.95
C ALA A 77 -17.50 16.20 11.50
N LEU A 78 -17.20 15.32 10.53
CA LEU A 78 -17.46 15.54 9.11
C LEU A 78 -18.96 15.64 8.82
N GLY A 79 -19.75 14.70 9.36
CA GLY A 79 -21.21 14.70 9.18
C GLY A 79 -21.90 15.94 9.77
N ASN A 80 -21.36 16.48 10.87
CA ASN A 80 -21.93 17.62 11.56
C ASN A 80 -21.39 18.98 11.08
N GLY A 81 -20.47 19.01 10.10
CA GLY A 81 -19.87 20.27 9.62
C GLY A 81 -19.11 21.05 10.71
N SER A 82 -18.41 20.35 11.60
CA SER A 82 -17.75 20.98 12.75
C SER A 82 -16.70 22.03 12.34
N LYS A 83 -16.72 23.19 13.01
CA LYS A 83 -15.70 24.26 12.86
C LYS A 83 -14.27 23.78 13.16
N HIS A 84 -14.10 22.65 13.83
CA HIS A 84 -12.79 22.13 14.24
C HIS A 84 -12.22 21.07 13.28
N TRP A 85 -12.90 20.83 12.15
CA TRP A 85 -12.54 19.82 11.16
C TRP A 85 -11.06 19.88 10.73
N ASP A 86 -10.53 21.06 10.40
CA ASP A 86 -9.15 21.19 9.92
C ASP A 86 -8.09 20.88 10.98
N ARG A 87 -8.40 21.16 12.25
CA ARG A 87 -7.51 20.78 13.36
C ARG A 87 -7.56 19.27 13.56
N LEU A 88 -8.77 18.71 13.58
CA LEU A 88 -8.98 17.28 13.76
C LEU A 88 -8.33 16.46 12.65
N LYS A 89 -8.50 16.85 11.39
CA LYS A 89 -7.85 16.24 10.21
C LYS A 89 -6.33 16.20 10.36
N ARG A 90 -5.71 17.28 10.84
CA ARG A 90 -4.26 17.34 11.08
C ARG A 90 -3.81 16.40 12.20
N TYR A 91 -4.54 16.34 13.32
CA TYR A 91 -4.22 15.41 14.41
C TYR A 91 -4.39 13.96 13.99
N THR A 92 -5.48 13.63 13.30
CA THR A 92 -5.73 12.28 12.80
C THR A 92 -4.64 11.85 11.81
N ARG A 93 -4.18 12.72 10.92
CA ARG A 93 -3.04 12.42 10.02
C ARG A 93 -1.76 12.13 10.80
N LYS A 94 -1.44 12.90 11.85
CA LYS A 94 -0.27 12.63 12.70
C LYS A 94 -0.39 11.27 13.41
N MET A 95 -1.57 10.95 13.95
CA MET A 95 -1.83 9.65 14.58
C MET A 95 -1.75 8.50 13.57
N CYS A 96 -2.23 8.68 12.34
CA CYS A 96 -2.08 7.70 11.26
C CYS A 96 -0.60 7.43 10.97
N VAL A 97 0.24 8.47 10.89
CA VAL A 97 1.69 8.30 10.67
C VAL A 97 2.32 7.52 11.82
N ILE A 98 2.03 7.89 13.07
CA ILE A 98 2.54 7.17 14.26
C ILE A 98 2.10 5.70 14.21
N HIS A 99 0.81 5.44 13.98
CA HIS A 99 0.29 4.09 13.89
C HIS A 99 0.95 3.29 12.76
N LEU A 100 1.12 3.87 11.57
CA LEU A 100 1.77 3.21 10.44
C LEU A 100 3.22 2.82 10.75
N VAL A 101 3.98 3.69 11.42
CA VAL A 101 5.37 3.41 11.83
C VAL A 101 5.43 2.24 12.82
N PHE A 102 4.48 2.17 13.77
CA PHE A 102 4.45 1.10 14.76
C PHE A 102 3.67 -0.14 14.34
N SER A 103 2.92 -0.11 13.23
CA SER A 103 2.03 -1.20 12.82
C SER A 103 2.75 -2.55 12.63
N VAL A 104 3.92 -2.54 11.99
CA VAL A 104 4.71 -3.76 11.77
C VAL A 104 5.30 -4.31 13.08
N PRO A 105 6.01 -3.52 13.92
CA PRO A 105 6.43 -3.96 15.25
C PRO A 105 5.28 -4.50 16.13
N MET A 106 4.12 -3.84 16.09
CA MET A 106 2.93 -4.29 16.81
C MET A 106 2.47 -5.68 16.34
N MET A 107 2.45 -5.91 15.02
CA MET A 107 2.13 -7.23 14.46
C MET A 107 3.10 -8.33 14.87
N TYR A 108 4.40 -8.02 14.95
CA TYR A 108 5.38 -8.95 15.51
C TYR A 108 5.05 -9.30 16.97
N CYS A 109 4.77 -8.29 17.80
CA CYS A 109 4.44 -8.49 19.22
C CYS A 109 3.20 -9.37 19.38
N TYR A 110 2.16 -9.18 18.56
CA TYR A 110 0.97 -10.02 18.59
C TYR A 110 1.26 -11.46 18.12
N GLY A 111 2.19 -11.65 17.18
CA GLY A 111 2.54 -12.97 16.67
C GLY A 111 3.35 -13.85 17.62
N VAL A 112 4.00 -13.29 18.65
CA VAL A 112 4.86 -14.05 19.58
C VAL A 112 4.13 -15.22 20.26
N PHE A 113 2.85 -15.05 20.62
CA PHE A 113 2.05 -16.10 21.26
C PHE A 113 1.60 -17.23 20.34
N TRP A 114 1.82 -17.06 19.03
CA TRP A 114 1.52 -18.05 17.99
C TRP A 114 2.78 -18.81 17.55
N HIS A 115 3.97 -18.35 17.96
CA HIS A 115 5.23 -18.96 17.59
C HIS A 115 5.56 -20.15 18.49
N CYS A 116 4.91 -21.28 18.23
CA CYS A 116 5.08 -22.53 18.95
C CYS A 116 6.21 -23.38 18.38
N ASP A 117 7.05 -23.94 19.24
CA ASP A 117 7.91 -25.05 18.89
C ASP A 117 7.10 -26.36 19.01
N TYR A 118 6.78 -26.94 17.86
CA TYR A 118 5.98 -28.16 17.78
C TYR A 118 6.71 -29.42 18.28
N THR A 119 8.03 -29.35 18.50
CA THR A 119 8.79 -30.48 19.07
C THR A 119 8.65 -30.53 20.58
N THR A 120 8.75 -29.38 21.25
CA THR A 120 8.66 -29.26 22.71
C THR A 120 7.27 -28.88 23.22
N LEU A 121 6.34 -28.51 22.32
CA LEU A 121 5.01 -27.96 22.60
C LEU A 121 5.03 -26.72 23.51
N LYS A 122 6.14 -25.97 23.46
CA LYS A 122 6.39 -24.75 24.23
C LYS A 122 6.55 -23.56 23.30
N LEU A 123 6.24 -22.37 23.81
CA LEU A 123 6.43 -21.15 23.06
C LEU A 123 7.92 -20.90 22.85
N PHE A 124 8.31 -20.54 21.63
CA PHE A 124 9.72 -20.31 21.29
C PHE A 124 10.32 -19.16 22.10
N ALA A 125 9.57 -18.07 22.29
CA ALA A 125 10.01 -16.92 23.09
C ALA A 125 9.85 -17.14 24.61
N PHE A 126 9.02 -18.10 25.02
CA PHE A 126 8.69 -18.38 26.43
C PHE A 126 8.76 -19.89 26.68
N SER A 127 9.96 -20.44 26.80
CA SER A 127 10.19 -21.89 26.92
C SER A 127 9.57 -22.54 28.17
N GLU A 128 9.16 -21.73 29.15
CA GLU A 128 8.44 -22.18 30.36
C GLU A 128 6.92 -22.31 30.14
N VAL A 129 6.38 -21.69 29.09
CA VAL A 129 4.94 -21.64 28.82
C VAL A 129 4.58 -22.62 27.70
N GLU A 130 3.68 -23.56 28.01
CA GLU A 130 3.13 -24.47 27.01
C GLU A 130 2.26 -23.71 25.99
N CYS A 131 2.40 -24.06 24.71
CA CYS A 131 1.67 -23.39 23.63
C CYS A 131 0.15 -23.44 23.81
N TRP A 132 -0.37 -24.53 24.38
CA TRP A 132 -1.80 -24.77 24.56
C TRP A 132 -2.25 -24.62 26.01
N SER A 133 -1.45 -23.99 26.86
CA SER A 133 -1.86 -23.66 28.23
C SER A 133 -3.08 -22.71 28.20
N PRO A 134 -4.01 -22.81 29.19
CA PRO A 134 -5.14 -21.88 29.28
C PRO A 134 -4.73 -20.41 29.32
N SER A 135 -3.57 -20.11 29.95
CA SER A 135 -3.01 -18.76 30.00
C SER A 135 -2.57 -18.28 28.61
N ASN A 136 -1.81 -19.08 27.85
CA ASN A 136 -1.43 -18.69 26.49
C ASN A 136 -2.63 -18.60 25.56
N SER A 137 -3.61 -19.50 25.68
CA SER A 137 -4.84 -19.46 24.87
C SER A 137 -5.60 -18.12 25.01
N GLY A 138 -5.68 -17.59 26.24
CA GLY A 138 -6.24 -16.26 26.49
C GLY A 138 -5.44 -15.13 25.81
N LEU A 139 -4.12 -15.14 25.96
CA LEU A 139 -3.22 -14.14 25.36
C LEU A 139 -3.19 -14.22 23.83
N ALA A 140 -3.19 -15.43 23.26
CA ALA A 140 -3.29 -15.69 21.83
C ALA A 140 -4.60 -15.13 21.27
N SER A 141 -5.73 -15.32 21.97
CA SER A 141 -7.03 -14.75 21.58
C SER A 141 -7.01 -13.22 21.57
N ILE A 142 -6.48 -12.59 22.61
CA ILE A 142 -6.33 -11.13 22.70
C ILE A 142 -5.40 -10.61 21.59
N SER A 143 -4.30 -11.32 21.32
CA SER A 143 -3.34 -10.95 20.28
C SER A 143 -3.93 -11.02 18.87
N MET A 144 -4.78 -12.02 18.58
CA MET A 144 -5.48 -12.12 17.30
C MET A 144 -6.45 -10.96 17.11
N LEU A 145 -7.20 -10.58 18.15
CA LEU A 145 -8.07 -9.41 18.11
C LEU A 145 -7.26 -8.12 17.89
N GLY A 146 -6.13 -7.98 18.59
CA GLY A 146 -5.21 -6.85 18.44
C GLY A 146 -4.59 -6.75 17.04
N ALA A 147 -4.17 -7.88 16.48
CA ALA A 147 -3.65 -7.98 15.12
C ALA A 147 -4.71 -7.59 14.09
N LEU A 148 -5.94 -8.12 14.21
CA LEU A 148 -7.05 -7.77 13.33
C LEU A 148 -7.38 -6.26 13.39
N MET A 149 -7.45 -5.68 14.58
CA MET A 149 -7.65 -4.24 14.74
C MET A 149 -6.51 -3.44 14.10
N THR A 150 -5.25 -3.82 14.35
CA THR A 150 -4.07 -3.16 13.78
C THR A 150 -4.10 -3.21 12.26
N PHE A 151 -4.48 -4.35 11.67
CA PHE A 151 -4.61 -4.51 10.23
C PHE A 151 -5.66 -3.56 9.64
N ILE A 152 -6.86 -3.51 10.23
CA ILE A 152 -7.95 -2.64 9.76
C ILE A 152 -7.56 -1.16 9.91
N ILE A 153 -7.00 -0.76 11.06
CA ILE A 153 -6.57 0.61 11.32
C ILE A 153 -5.44 1.00 10.37
N THR A 154 -4.50 0.10 10.08
CA THR A 154 -3.42 0.32 9.10
C THR A 154 -3.99 0.57 7.70
N LEU A 155 -4.97 -0.23 7.27
CA LEU A 155 -5.64 -0.06 5.98
C LEU A 155 -6.35 1.30 5.90
N ILE A 156 -7.12 1.68 6.92
CA ILE A 156 -7.79 3.00 6.95
C ILE A 156 -6.76 4.14 7.00
N SER A 157 -5.72 4.01 7.84
CA SER A 157 -4.67 5.01 8.00
C SER A 157 -3.92 5.28 6.69
N SER A 158 -3.60 4.21 5.95
CA SER A 158 -2.92 4.32 4.65
C SER A 158 -3.81 4.99 3.61
N LEU A 159 -5.11 4.67 3.54
CA LEU A 159 -6.06 5.37 2.66
C LEU A 159 -6.22 6.86 2.97
N VAL A 160 -6.16 7.24 4.25
CA VAL A 160 -6.29 8.64 4.71
C VAL A 160 -5.00 9.44 4.50
N LEU A 161 -3.84 8.79 4.58
CA LEU A 161 -2.54 9.44 4.50
C LEU A 161 -2.16 9.80 3.06
N VAL A 162 -2.53 8.97 2.08
CA VAL A 162 -2.19 9.20 0.68
C VAL A 162 -2.92 10.43 0.16
N ASP A 163 -2.14 11.37 -0.37
CA ASP A 163 -2.68 12.54 -1.05
C ASP A 163 -3.01 12.18 -2.49
N ILE A 164 -4.27 12.37 -2.88
CA ILE A 164 -4.76 12.13 -4.23
C ILE A 164 -4.84 13.39 -5.07
N ASN A 165 -4.67 14.57 -4.45
CA ASN A 165 -4.83 15.84 -5.13
C ASN A 165 -3.56 16.16 -5.95
N PRO A 166 -3.63 16.23 -7.28
CA PRO A 166 -2.47 16.52 -8.13
C PRO A 166 -1.91 17.94 -7.92
N ALA A 167 -2.64 18.88 -7.33
CA ALA A 167 -2.12 20.20 -6.95
C ALA A 167 -1.30 20.17 -5.63
N SER A 168 -1.36 19.08 -4.86
CA SER A 168 -0.65 18.97 -3.59
C SER A 168 0.87 19.02 -3.76
N LYS A 169 1.56 19.73 -2.85
CA LYS A 169 3.03 19.80 -2.79
C LYS A 169 3.66 18.61 -2.04
N GLY A 170 2.87 17.59 -1.70
CA GLY A 170 3.35 16.38 -1.03
C GLY A 170 4.51 15.68 -1.77
N ILE A 171 5.31 14.93 -1.02
CA ILE A 171 6.43 14.14 -1.56
C ILE A 171 5.93 12.90 -2.30
N PHE A 172 4.83 12.29 -1.83
CA PHE A 172 4.20 11.14 -2.47
C PHE A 172 2.75 11.49 -2.76
N VAL A 173 2.44 11.78 -4.02
CA VAL A 173 1.09 12.07 -4.47
C VAL A 173 0.69 10.97 -5.45
N SER A 174 -0.39 10.27 -5.13
CA SER A 174 -0.83 9.09 -5.87
C SER A 174 -2.11 9.39 -6.63
N PHE A 175 -2.25 8.88 -7.84
CA PHE A 175 -3.53 8.88 -8.56
C PHE A 175 -4.58 8.05 -7.79
N THR A 176 -4.15 6.94 -7.19
CA THR A 176 -5.02 6.06 -6.40
C THR A 176 -4.41 5.71 -5.03
N PRO A 177 -5.18 5.75 -3.93
CA PRO A 177 -4.68 5.39 -2.61
C PRO A 177 -4.56 3.88 -2.41
N PHE A 178 -5.18 3.06 -3.28
CA PHE A 178 -5.32 1.62 -3.06
C PHE A 178 -4.01 0.86 -3.18
N PHE A 179 -3.11 1.26 -4.07
CA PHE A 179 -1.81 0.61 -4.20
C PHE A 179 -0.98 0.75 -2.93
N PHE A 180 -0.83 1.97 -2.42
CA PHE A 180 -0.08 2.23 -1.19
C PHE A 180 -0.74 1.56 0.03
N ALA A 181 -2.07 1.58 0.10
CA ALA A 181 -2.80 0.88 1.15
C ALA A 181 -2.58 -0.63 1.11
N SER A 182 -2.63 -1.24 -0.08
CA SER A 182 -2.34 -2.67 -0.29
C SER A 182 -0.89 -3.01 0.07
N LEU A 183 0.07 -2.17 -0.31
CA LEU A 183 1.47 -2.34 0.03
C LEU A 183 1.70 -2.38 1.55
N VAL A 184 1.19 -1.38 2.27
CA VAL A 184 1.34 -1.32 3.73
C VAL A 184 0.57 -2.47 4.39
N ALA A 185 -0.70 -2.69 4.03
CA ALA A 185 -1.52 -3.74 4.63
C ALA A 185 -0.93 -5.13 4.41
N SER A 186 -0.41 -5.42 3.21
CA SER A 186 0.24 -6.71 2.92
C SER A 186 1.54 -6.89 3.70
N ASN A 187 2.33 -5.83 3.94
CA ASN A 187 3.50 -5.88 4.81
C ASN A 187 3.12 -6.15 6.27
N THR A 188 2.11 -5.46 6.78
CA THR A 188 1.60 -5.63 8.15
C THR A 188 1.00 -7.02 8.35
N LEU A 189 0.23 -7.54 7.39
CA LEU A 189 -0.30 -8.90 7.44
C LEU A 189 0.81 -9.95 7.37
N PHE A 190 1.77 -9.78 6.45
CA PHE A 190 2.90 -10.70 6.35
C PHE A 190 3.72 -10.76 7.64
N ALA A 191 3.90 -9.61 8.31
CA ALA A 191 4.62 -9.54 9.58
C ALA A 191 4.01 -10.43 10.68
N PHE A 192 2.68 -10.57 10.68
CA PHE A 192 1.96 -11.49 11.56
C PHE A 192 2.05 -12.95 11.05
N LEU A 193 1.79 -13.18 9.76
CA LEU A 193 1.75 -14.53 9.18
C LEU A 193 3.07 -15.30 9.32
N GLN A 194 4.22 -14.62 9.19
CA GLN A 194 5.51 -15.29 9.36
C GLN A 194 5.73 -15.83 10.78
N GLN A 195 5.06 -15.29 11.80
CA GLN A 195 5.16 -15.78 13.18
C GLN A 195 4.40 -17.11 13.36
N ALA A 196 3.39 -17.35 12.51
CA ALA A 196 2.67 -18.63 12.48
C ALA A 196 3.44 -19.73 11.72
N ILE A 197 4.53 -19.39 11.01
CA ILE A 197 5.35 -20.38 10.30
C ILE A 197 6.30 -21.03 11.32
N PRO A 198 6.28 -22.37 11.43
CA PRO A 198 7.12 -23.06 12.41
C PRO A 198 8.61 -22.97 12.06
N PRO A 199 9.51 -22.96 13.08
CA PRO A 199 10.95 -22.79 12.87
C PRO A 199 11.59 -23.80 11.92
N TYR A 200 11.09 -25.05 11.89
CA TYR A 200 11.66 -26.10 11.03
C TYR A 200 11.46 -25.85 9.53
N ILE A 201 10.59 -24.92 9.13
CA ILE A 201 10.40 -24.49 7.72
C ILE A 201 10.81 -23.02 7.55
N TYR A 202 11.90 -22.58 8.19
CA TYR A 202 12.30 -21.18 8.16
C TYR A 202 12.53 -20.62 6.75
N TYR A 203 12.95 -21.45 5.79
CA TYR A 203 13.13 -21.06 4.38
C TYR A 203 11.83 -20.67 3.67
N ALA A 204 10.65 -21.06 4.18
CA ALA A 204 9.37 -20.70 3.58
C ALA A 204 9.07 -19.20 3.73
N VAL A 205 9.47 -18.57 4.85
CA VAL A 205 9.26 -17.15 5.11
C VAL A 205 9.87 -16.26 4.00
N PRO A 206 11.19 -16.30 3.73
CA PRO A 206 11.78 -15.49 2.67
C PRO A 206 11.22 -15.85 1.29
N SER A 207 10.90 -17.12 1.04
CA SER A 207 10.30 -17.56 -0.24
C SER A 207 8.94 -16.91 -0.50
N LEU A 208 8.04 -16.92 0.49
CA LEU A 208 6.73 -16.27 0.40
C LEU A 208 6.87 -14.74 0.29
N PHE A 209 7.86 -14.14 0.96
CA PHE A 209 8.13 -12.71 0.84
C PHE A 209 8.56 -12.33 -0.56
N ILE A 210 9.45 -13.12 -1.21
CA ILE A 210 9.86 -12.90 -2.60
C ILE A 210 8.65 -12.92 -3.54
N VAL A 211 7.78 -13.92 -3.41
CA VAL A 211 6.55 -14.03 -4.22
C VAL A 211 5.66 -12.80 -4.02
N LYS A 212 5.45 -12.39 -2.76
CA LYS A 212 4.67 -11.19 -2.44
C LYS A 212 5.27 -9.93 -3.07
N GLN A 213 6.59 -9.74 -2.97
CA GLN A 213 7.25 -8.56 -3.55
C GLN A 213 7.19 -8.55 -5.08
N LEU A 214 7.29 -9.73 -5.72
CA LEU A 214 7.14 -9.85 -7.17
C LEU A 214 5.73 -9.44 -7.61
N LEU A 215 4.68 -9.91 -6.92
CA LEU A 215 3.30 -9.52 -7.19
C LEU A 215 3.09 -8.00 -7.06
N LEU A 216 3.67 -7.38 -6.02
CA LEU A 216 3.61 -5.93 -5.83
C LEU A 216 4.39 -5.17 -6.92
N CYS A 217 5.52 -5.70 -7.39
CA CYS A 217 6.27 -5.12 -8.51
C CYS A 217 5.43 -5.15 -9.80
N VAL A 218 4.79 -6.29 -10.10
CA VAL A 218 3.88 -6.40 -11.26
C VAL A 218 2.72 -5.41 -11.13
N ALA A 219 2.09 -5.32 -9.97
CA ALA A 219 0.99 -4.39 -9.72
C ALA A 219 1.42 -2.92 -9.90
N LEU A 220 2.63 -2.54 -9.45
CA LEU A 220 3.18 -1.20 -9.63
C LEU A 220 3.40 -0.89 -11.12
N VAL A 221 4.04 -1.79 -11.86
CA VAL A 221 4.34 -1.60 -13.29
C VAL A 221 3.08 -1.58 -14.15
N GLN A 222 2.02 -2.28 -13.74
CA GLN A 222 0.74 -2.25 -14.46
C GLN A 222 -0.03 -0.94 -14.23
N ARG A 223 0.12 -0.30 -13.07
CA ARG A 223 -0.74 0.83 -12.66
C ARG A 223 -0.05 2.19 -12.57
N TYR A 224 1.29 2.22 -12.41
CA TYR A 224 2.08 3.43 -12.15
C TYR A 224 1.36 4.44 -11.25
N PRO A 225 1.06 4.07 -9.99
CA PRO A 225 0.08 4.78 -9.18
C PRO A 225 0.48 6.22 -8.85
N PHE A 226 1.74 6.62 -8.93
CA PHE A 226 2.20 7.96 -8.52
C PHE A 226 2.17 8.98 -9.67
N PHE A 227 1.85 10.24 -9.36
CA PHE A 227 1.83 11.32 -10.36
C PHE A 227 3.24 11.68 -10.86
N ARG A 228 4.27 11.57 -10.03
CA ARG A 228 5.65 11.79 -10.47
C ARG A 228 6.29 10.49 -10.93
N ARG A 229 6.98 10.53 -12.07
CA ARG A 229 7.78 9.39 -12.58
C ARG A 229 8.81 8.92 -11.55
N VAL A 230 9.56 9.84 -10.97
CA VAL A 230 10.59 9.55 -9.96
C VAL A 230 10.00 8.85 -8.73
N GLU A 231 8.78 9.19 -8.30
CA GLU A 231 8.12 8.52 -7.16
C GLU A 231 7.83 7.04 -7.48
N ASN A 232 7.38 6.73 -8.70
CA ASN A 232 7.21 5.34 -9.16
C ASN A 232 8.56 4.59 -9.18
N SER A 233 9.63 5.22 -9.67
CA SER A 233 10.98 4.64 -9.71
C SER A 233 11.52 4.35 -8.31
N VAL A 234 11.38 5.27 -7.35
CA VAL A 234 11.77 5.07 -5.95
C VAL A 234 11.02 3.90 -5.33
N MET A 235 9.68 3.88 -5.48
CA MET A 235 8.85 2.84 -4.88
C MET A 235 9.16 1.46 -5.47
N PHE A 236 9.37 1.36 -6.78
CA PHE A 236 9.77 0.10 -7.40
C PHE A 236 11.17 -0.35 -6.95
N GLY A 237 12.13 0.57 -6.84
CA GLY A 237 13.44 0.29 -6.27
C GLY A 237 13.34 -0.30 -4.87
N VAL A 238 12.54 0.31 -3.97
CA VAL A 238 12.31 -0.21 -2.62
C VAL A 238 11.70 -1.62 -2.63
N LEU A 239 10.74 -1.90 -3.51
CA LEU A 239 10.14 -3.23 -3.65
C LEU A 239 11.18 -4.27 -4.08
N VAL A 240 11.95 -3.99 -5.14
CA VAL A 240 13.02 -4.89 -5.62
C VAL A 240 14.09 -5.10 -4.56
N GLY A 241 14.53 -4.03 -3.89
CA GLY A 241 15.49 -4.09 -2.79
C GLY A 241 15.00 -4.95 -1.64
N SER A 242 13.72 -4.83 -1.26
CA SER A 242 13.12 -5.67 -0.22
C SER A 242 13.00 -7.14 -0.66
N GLY A 243 12.73 -7.41 -1.94
CA GLY A 243 12.79 -8.76 -2.51
C GLY A 243 14.20 -9.34 -2.42
N MET A 244 15.22 -8.54 -2.76
CA MET A 244 16.63 -8.93 -2.62
C MET A 244 17.02 -9.17 -1.16
N TRP A 245 16.52 -8.41 -0.19
CA TRP A 245 16.72 -8.73 1.23
C TRP A 245 16.25 -10.15 1.58
N ALA A 246 15.09 -10.57 1.08
CA ALA A 246 14.61 -11.94 1.29
C ALA A 246 15.47 -12.99 0.57
N VAL A 247 15.97 -12.69 -0.64
CA VAL A 247 16.95 -13.56 -1.32
C VAL A 247 18.21 -13.71 -0.49
N ALA A 248 18.74 -12.62 0.07
CA ALA A 248 19.92 -12.65 0.94
C ALA A 248 19.67 -13.57 2.15
N ASN A 249 18.53 -13.43 2.83
CA ASN A 249 18.18 -14.31 3.96
C ASN A 249 18.11 -15.79 3.56
N LEU A 250 17.62 -16.10 2.36
CA LEU A 250 17.57 -17.47 1.84
C LEU A 250 18.96 -18.02 1.52
N VAL A 251 19.85 -17.20 0.97
CA VAL A 251 21.27 -17.56 0.77
C VAL A 251 21.95 -17.83 2.11
N VAL A 252 21.74 -16.96 3.11
CA VAL A 252 22.30 -17.13 4.45
C VAL A 252 21.83 -18.42 5.10
N PHE A 253 20.53 -18.71 5.02
CA PHE A 253 19.98 -19.97 5.49
C PHE A 253 20.65 -21.18 4.82
N SER A 254 20.81 -21.13 3.49
CA SER A 254 21.43 -22.22 2.72
C SER A 254 22.91 -22.42 3.04
N VAL A 255 23.66 -21.35 3.29
CA VAL A 255 25.07 -21.44 3.69
C VAL A 255 25.19 -22.06 5.08
N ASN A 256 24.39 -21.58 6.04
CA ASN A 256 24.44 -22.06 7.42
C ASN A 256 23.97 -23.53 7.55
N SER A 257 23.03 -23.98 6.72
CA SER A 257 22.55 -25.37 6.77
C SER A 257 23.53 -26.39 6.20
N ASN A 258 24.40 -26.00 5.27
CA ASN A 258 25.24 -26.94 4.50
C ASN A 258 26.68 -27.02 4.99
N VAL A 259 27.15 -26.07 5.81
CA VAL A 259 28.55 -26.01 6.23
C VAL A 259 28.62 -25.97 7.77
N PRO A 260 28.73 -27.12 8.44
CA PRO A 260 28.61 -27.23 9.90
C PRO A 260 29.81 -26.67 10.69
N SER A 261 30.91 -26.29 10.03
CA SER A 261 32.15 -25.83 10.66
C SER A 261 32.59 -24.45 10.21
N ILE A 262 31.67 -23.60 9.77
CA ILE A 262 32.04 -22.23 9.43
C ILE A 262 32.45 -21.49 10.71
N ASP A 263 33.64 -20.92 10.70
CA ASP A 263 34.08 -19.96 11.71
C ASP A 263 33.13 -18.76 11.71
N LEU A 264 32.31 -18.67 12.77
CA LEU A 264 31.18 -17.74 12.87
C LEU A 264 31.66 -16.28 12.80
N GLU A 265 32.89 -16.00 13.25
CA GLU A 265 33.43 -14.65 13.33
C GLU A 265 33.80 -14.09 11.95
N THR A 266 34.52 -14.86 11.13
CA THR A 266 34.94 -14.42 9.79
C THR A 266 33.80 -14.47 8.78
N SER A 267 32.94 -15.50 8.86
CA SER A 267 31.80 -15.64 7.96
C SER A 267 30.63 -14.73 8.30
N GLY A 268 30.40 -14.44 9.58
CA GLY A 268 29.30 -13.60 10.04
C GLY A 268 29.41 -12.20 9.45
N LEU A 269 30.64 -11.64 9.40
CA LEU A 269 30.88 -10.33 8.77
C LEU A 269 30.60 -10.35 7.27
N ALA A 270 31.03 -11.40 6.56
CA ALA A 270 30.78 -11.55 5.13
C ALA A 270 29.28 -11.69 4.82
N ILE A 271 28.58 -12.52 5.60
CA ILE A 271 27.13 -12.73 5.53
C ILE A 271 26.38 -11.42 5.80
N MET A 272 26.78 -10.66 6.82
CA MET A 272 26.20 -9.35 7.11
C MET A 272 26.42 -8.38 5.95
N GLY A 273 27.62 -8.36 5.37
CA GLY A 273 27.96 -7.56 4.19
C GLY A 273 27.06 -7.87 2.99
N VAL A 274 26.84 -9.16 2.68
CA VAL A 274 25.91 -9.60 1.64
C VAL A 274 24.48 -9.15 1.96
N GLY A 275 24.06 -9.26 3.22
CA GLY A 275 22.75 -8.82 3.71
C GLY A 275 22.47 -7.33 3.44
N PHE A 276 23.47 -6.45 3.52
CA PHE A 276 23.30 -5.02 3.23
C PHE A 276 23.50 -4.67 1.75
N LEU A 277 24.46 -5.29 1.07
CA LEU A 277 24.78 -4.96 -0.32
C LEU A 277 23.69 -5.41 -1.31
N LEU A 278 23.09 -6.59 -1.12
CA LEU A 278 22.09 -7.12 -2.05
C LEU A 278 20.82 -6.25 -2.13
N PRO A 279 20.23 -5.77 -1.02
CA PRO A 279 19.11 -4.82 -1.08
C PRO A 279 19.48 -3.49 -1.73
N ILE A 280 20.65 -2.92 -1.40
CA ILE A 280 21.09 -1.63 -1.96
C ILE A 280 21.22 -1.73 -3.48
N THR A 281 21.88 -2.79 -3.97
CA THR A 281 21.98 -3.04 -5.41
C THR A 281 20.61 -3.26 -6.05
N GLY A 282 19.71 -3.99 -5.40
CA GLY A 282 18.32 -4.14 -5.82
C GLY A 282 17.56 -2.81 -5.95
N ILE A 283 17.74 -1.89 -4.99
CA ILE A 283 17.13 -0.55 -5.03
C ILE A 283 17.61 0.24 -6.24
N VAL A 284 18.93 0.26 -6.46
CA VAL A 284 19.54 0.99 -7.59
C VAL A 284 19.08 0.41 -8.92
N LEU A 285 19.13 -0.91 -9.09
CA LEU A 285 18.71 -1.58 -10.32
C LEU A 285 17.21 -1.39 -10.60
N GLY A 286 16.36 -1.52 -9.58
CA GLY A 286 14.92 -1.29 -9.72
C GLY A 286 14.61 0.16 -10.09
N PHE A 287 15.25 1.12 -9.42
CA PHE A 287 15.07 2.55 -9.70
C PHE A 287 15.45 2.88 -11.15
N VAL A 288 16.65 2.46 -11.59
CA VAL A 288 17.15 2.73 -12.95
C VAL A 288 16.26 2.06 -14.00
N GLY A 289 15.81 0.82 -13.75
CA GLY A 289 14.95 0.08 -14.67
C GLY A 289 13.63 0.80 -14.98
N ILE A 290 12.93 1.28 -13.96
CA ILE A 290 11.67 2.02 -14.14
C ILE A 290 11.88 3.43 -14.68
N GLU A 291 12.98 4.09 -14.30
CA GLU A 291 13.31 5.40 -14.85
C GLU A 291 13.54 5.32 -16.37
N ILE A 292 14.26 4.29 -16.85
CA ILE A 292 14.44 4.05 -18.28
C ILE A 292 13.09 3.73 -18.95
N ALA A 293 12.30 2.81 -18.38
CA ALA A 293 11.02 2.40 -18.95
C ALA A 293 10.05 3.58 -19.10
N THR A 294 9.90 4.40 -18.05
CA THR A 294 9.01 5.58 -18.08
C THR A 294 9.48 6.65 -19.06
N ARG A 295 10.81 6.84 -19.24
CA ARG A 295 11.35 7.74 -20.28
C ARG A 295 11.06 7.25 -21.69
N VAL A 296 11.15 5.93 -21.94
CA VAL A 296 10.79 5.34 -23.23
C VAL A 296 9.31 5.55 -23.53
N ILE A 297 8.42 5.33 -22.55
CA ILE A 297 6.98 5.57 -22.69
C ILE A 297 6.69 7.03 -23.06
N VAL A 298 7.26 7.99 -22.32
CA VAL A 298 7.07 9.43 -22.61
C VAL A 298 7.58 9.78 -24.01
N SER A 299 8.76 9.28 -24.39
CA SER A 299 9.36 9.58 -25.69
C SER A 299 8.52 9.04 -26.83
N LYS A 300 7.97 7.83 -26.67
CA LYS A 300 7.06 7.21 -27.65
C LYS A 300 5.79 8.04 -27.83
N VAL A 301 5.09 8.37 -26.73
CA VAL A 301 3.83 9.15 -26.81
C VAL A 301 4.08 10.54 -27.42
N LYS A 302 5.20 11.20 -27.08
CA LYS A 302 5.56 12.47 -27.71
C LYS A 302 5.74 12.35 -29.22
N HIS A 303 6.52 11.36 -29.65
CA HIS A 303 6.75 11.11 -31.08
C HIS A 303 5.45 10.81 -31.83
N ASP A 304 4.57 10.00 -31.25
CA ASP A 304 3.27 9.66 -31.85
C ASP A 304 2.39 10.92 -31.98
N LEU A 305 2.45 11.83 -30.99
CA LEU A 305 1.70 13.08 -31.00
C LEU A 305 2.29 14.12 -31.97
N ASP A 306 3.61 14.22 -32.08
CA ASP A 306 4.30 15.07 -33.07
C ASP A 306 3.93 14.64 -34.50
N ASN A 307 3.84 13.33 -34.75
CA ASN A 307 3.41 12.80 -36.04
C ASN A 307 1.95 13.18 -36.36
N LEU A 308 1.06 13.11 -35.36
CA LEU A 308 -0.33 13.53 -35.50
C LEU A 308 -0.45 15.03 -35.85
N MET A 309 0.34 15.88 -35.17
CA MET A 309 0.40 17.31 -35.46
C MET A 309 0.88 17.61 -36.89
N SER A 310 1.79 16.78 -37.42
CA SER A 310 2.32 16.94 -38.77
C SER A 310 1.40 16.42 -39.87
N SER A 311 0.53 15.44 -39.56
CA SER A 311 -0.34 14.76 -40.53
C SER A 311 -1.75 14.58 -39.95
N PRO A 312 -2.62 15.60 -40.06
CA PRO A 312 -3.97 15.60 -39.48
C PRO A 312 -4.94 14.58 -40.11
N GLN A 313 -4.53 13.85 -41.15
CA GLN A 313 -5.31 12.76 -41.75
C GLN A 313 -4.93 11.37 -41.19
N GLY A 314 -3.96 11.27 -40.27
CA GLY A 314 -3.62 10.00 -39.65
C GLY A 314 -4.76 9.51 -38.76
N GLU A 315 -5.24 8.29 -38.97
CA GLU A 315 -6.11 7.63 -38.00
C GLU A 315 -5.34 7.53 -36.68
N LEU A 316 -5.93 8.06 -35.60
CA LEU A 316 -5.35 7.97 -34.27
C LEU A 316 -5.42 6.51 -33.82
N GLU A 317 -4.34 5.76 -34.06
CA GLU A 317 -4.18 4.45 -33.42
C GLU A 317 -4.28 4.61 -31.90
N GLU A 318 -4.92 3.64 -31.25
CA GLU A 318 -5.18 3.66 -29.82
C GLU A 318 -3.88 3.88 -29.03
N MET A 319 -3.73 5.08 -28.46
CA MET A 319 -2.54 5.47 -27.71
C MET A 319 -2.53 4.77 -26.35
N LYS A 320 -2.03 3.53 -26.30
CA LYS A 320 -2.00 2.64 -25.11
C LYS A 320 -1.47 3.26 -23.80
N TYR A 321 -0.75 4.39 -23.87
CA TYR A 321 -0.11 5.05 -22.73
C TYR A 321 -0.56 6.51 -22.52
N SER A 322 -1.66 6.95 -23.15
CA SER A 322 -2.18 8.32 -23.00
C SER A 322 -2.45 8.69 -21.54
N HIS A 323 -3.16 7.85 -20.78
CA HIS A 323 -3.45 8.14 -19.36
C HIS A 323 -2.18 8.36 -18.54
N LEU A 324 -1.15 7.53 -18.70
CA LEU A 324 0.12 7.70 -17.98
C LEU A 324 0.80 9.02 -18.35
N PHE A 325 0.78 9.36 -19.63
CA PHE A 325 1.34 10.61 -20.11
C PHE A 325 0.61 11.83 -19.53
N ILE A 326 -0.73 11.82 -19.54
CA ILE A 326 -1.57 12.87 -18.94
C ILE A 326 -1.33 12.95 -17.43
N GLN A 327 -1.28 11.81 -16.74
CA GLN A 327 -1.03 11.72 -15.31
C GLN A 327 0.33 12.35 -14.94
N TRP A 328 1.39 12.03 -15.68
CA TRP A 328 2.72 12.59 -15.40
C TRP A 328 2.83 14.08 -15.76
N ALA A 329 2.12 14.52 -16.80
CA ALA A 329 2.03 15.93 -17.16
C ALA A 329 1.41 16.80 -16.06
N MET A 330 0.63 16.21 -15.14
CA MET A 330 0.08 16.96 -14.01
C MET A 330 1.16 17.51 -13.07
N LYS A 331 2.36 16.92 -13.09
CA LYS A 331 3.52 17.35 -12.29
C LYS A 331 4.69 17.85 -13.14
N ASP A 332 4.70 17.54 -14.43
CA ASP A 332 5.75 17.91 -15.37
C ASP A 332 5.20 18.93 -16.39
N HIS A 333 5.38 20.21 -16.09
CA HIS A 333 4.88 21.32 -16.93
C HIS A 333 5.42 21.29 -18.37
N SER A 334 6.55 20.62 -18.62
CA SER A 334 7.11 20.48 -19.98
C SER A 334 6.21 19.64 -20.91
N LEU A 335 5.23 18.92 -20.36
CA LEU A 335 4.28 18.09 -21.10
C LEU A 335 2.92 18.77 -21.28
N ALA A 336 2.70 19.95 -20.69
CA ALA A 336 1.37 20.55 -20.62
C ALA A 336 0.79 20.93 -21.99
N GLU A 337 1.62 21.42 -22.92
CA GLU A 337 1.20 21.78 -24.28
C GLU A 337 0.74 20.54 -25.07
N TYR A 338 1.54 19.47 -25.03
CA TYR A 338 1.21 18.18 -25.62
C TYR A 338 -0.10 17.62 -25.10
N VAL A 339 -0.32 17.66 -23.78
CA VAL A 339 -1.57 17.16 -23.20
C VAL A 339 -2.77 18.01 -23.58
N ARG A 340 -2.62 19.34 -23.65
CA ARG A 340 -3.69 20.22 -24.14
C ARG A 340 -4.06 19.91 -25.59
N TYR A 341 -3.06 19.71 -26.44
CA TYR A 341 -3.28 19.30 -27.83
C TYR A 341 -3.98 17.93 -27.90
N LEU A 342 -3.48 16.93 -27.18
CA LEU A 342 -4.08 15.60 -27.11
C LEU A 342 -5.54 15.66 -26.67
N ILE A 343 -5.85 16.37 -25.59
CA ILE A 343 -7.20 16.52 -25.06
C ILE A 343 -8.12 17.22 -26.07
N ASN A 344 -7.64 18.29 -26.72
CA ASN A 344 -8.42 19.01 -27.73
C ASN A 344 -8.71 18.12 -28.93
N GLU A 345 -7.70 17.42 -29.45
CA GLU A 345 -7.82 16.52 -30.59
C GLU A 345 -8.77 15.36 -30.29
N VAL A 346 -8.64 14.77 -29.11
CA VAL A 346 -9.54 13.71 -28.62
C VAL A 346 -10.96 14.22 -28.39
N SER A 347 -11.14 15.49 -28.05
CA SER A 347 -12.47 16.09 -27.90
C SER A 347 -13.14 16.39 -29.24
N SER A 348 -12.35 16.71 -30.27
CA SER A 348 -12.84 16.97 -31.64
C SER A 348 -13.05 15.69 -32.43
N THR A 349 -12.24 14.67 -32.19
CA THR A 349 -12.34 13.37 -32.85
C THR A 349 -13.28 12.45 -32.06
N LYS A 350 -14.10 11.65 -32.75
CA LYS A 350 -14.94 10.62 -32.10
C LYS A 350 -14.12 9.39 -31.71
N VAL A 351 -12.93 9.60 -31.15
CA VAL A 351 -12.07 8.51 -30.69
C VAL A 351 -12.68 7.95 -29.41
N ASP A 352 -12.79 6.63 -29.37
CA ASP A 352 -13.18 5.91 -28.17
C ASP A 352 -12.00 5.89 -27.20
N LEU A 353 -12.14 6.67 -26.12
CA LEU A 353 -11.17 6.69 -25.04
C LEU A 353 -11.41 5.53 -24.07
N SER A 354 -10.34 5.01 -23.49
CA SER A 354 -10.47 4.08 -22.39
C SER A 354 -11.08 4.76 -21.16
N PHE A 355 -11.67 3.97 -20.28
CA PHE A 355 -12.24 4.44 -19.01
C PHE A 355 -11.24 5.24 -18.17
N ILE A 356 -9.98 4.78 -18.11
CA ILE A 356 -8.93 5.43 -17.31
C ILE A 356 -8.48 6.74 -17.97
N ASP A 357 -8.42 6.80 -19.30
CA ASP A 357 -8.09 8.04 -20.02
C ASP A 357 -9.13 9.13 -19.74
N LEU A 358 -10.42 8.78 -19.71
CA LEU A 358 -11.50 9.73 -19.39
C LEU A 358 -11.34 10.32 -18.00
N ILE A 359 -11.11 9.49 -16.98
CA ILE A 359 -10.94 9.95 -15.59
C ILE A 359 -9.70 10.82 -15.45
N THR A 360 -8.59 10.38 -16.04
CA THR A 360 -7.31 11.09 -15.95
C THR A 360 -7.39 12.44 -16.67
N SER A 361 -8.04 12.50 -17.83
CA SER A 361 -8.29 13.73 -18.58
C SER A 361 -9.21 14.69 -17.81
N ALA A 362 -10.27 14.17 -17.18
CA ALA A 362 -11.14 14.97 -16.33
C ALA A 362 -10.38 15.60 -15.15
N CYS A 363 -9.51 14.83 -14.50
CA CYS A 363 -8.65 15.34 -13.43
C CYS A 363 -7.69 16.41 -13.94
N TYR A 364 -7.08 16.21 -15.12
CA TYR A 364 -6.19 17.20 -15.72
C TYR A 364 -6.91 18.51 -16.02
N MET A 365 -8.08 18.43 -16.68
CA MET A 365 -8.90 19.60 -16.99
C MET A 365 -9.29 20.36 -15.72
N HIS A 366 -9.77 19.66 -14.68
CA HIS A 366 -10.22 20.31 -13.46
C HIS A 366 -9.09 21.04 -12.72
N TYR A 367 -7.90 20.43 -12.64
CA TYR A 367 -6.82 20.95 -11.79
C TYR A 367 -5.85 21.90 -12.49
N LEU A 368 -5.72 21.83 -13.82
CA LEU A 368 -4.65 22.53 -14.56
C LEU A 368 -5.16 23.42 -15.70
N VAL A 369 -6.46 23.35 -16.01
CA VAL A 369 -7.07 24.19 -17.04
C VAL A 369 -8.17 25.03 -16.39
N GLU A 370 -7.92 26.32 -16.28
CA GLU A 370 -8.89 27.29 -15.75
C GLU A 370 -10.17 27.26 -16.60
N ASP A 371 -11.34 27.36 -15.97
CA ASP A 371 -12.69 27.37 -16.58
C ASP A 371 -13.18 26.07 -17.27
N PHE A 372 -12.43 24.96 -17.20
CA PHE A 372 -12.84 23.67 -17.81
C PHE A 372 -13.56 22.71 -16.84
N GLN A 373 -14.10 23.22 -15.73
CA GLN A 373 -14.79 22.42 -14.71
C GLN A 373 -15.99 21.63 -15.29
N THR A 374 -16.77 22.24 -16.18
CA THR A 374 -17.92 21.59 -16.84
C THR A 374 -17.48 20.45 -17.75
N SER A 375 -16.41 20.65 -18.52
CA SER A 375 -15.85 19.62 -19.40
C SER A 375 -15.33 18.42 -18.61
N ALA A 376 -14.68 18.67 -17.47
CA ALA A 376 -14.27 17.60 -16.56
C ALA A 376 -15.47 16.77 -16.07
N LEU A 377 -16.58 17.39 -15.68
CA LEU A 377 -17.80 16.69 -15.26
C LEU A 377 -18.43 15.87 -16.39
N LEU A 378 -18.42 16.38 -17.63
CA LEU A 378 -18.93 15.65 -18.79
C LEU A 378 -18.09 14.40 -19.09
N LEU A 379 -16.76 14.49 -18.99
CA LEU A 379 -15.87 13.33 -19.14
C LEU A 379 -16.12 12.27 -18.06
N LEU A 380 -16.31 12.69 -16.81
CA LEU A 380 -16.68 11.77 -15.73
C LEU A 380 -18.04 11.11 -15.97
N LYS A 381 -19.04 11.86 -16.44
CA LYS A 381 -20.35 11.30 -16.78
C LYS A 381 -20.24 10.27 -17.93
N ARG A 382 -19.43 10.56 -18.96
CA ARG A 382 -19.14 9.60 -20.03
C ARG A 382 -18.46 8.34 -19.49
N SER A 383 -17.54 8.48 -18.52
CA SER A 383 -16.93 7.30 -17.88
C SER A 383 -17.94 6.48 -17.06
N GLU A 384 -18.97 7.09 -16.47
CA GLU A 384 -20.05 6.37 -15.79
C GLU A 384 -20.91 5.55 -16.75
N GLU A 385 -21.01 5.92 -18.02
CA GLU A 385 -21.74 5.11 -19.02
C GLU A 385 -21.00 3.80 -19.33
N MET A 386 -19.70 3.73 -19.03
CA MET A 386 -18.85 2.55 -19.24
C MET A 386 -18.76 1.63 -18.01
N PHE A 387 -19.46 1.96 -16.91
CA PHE A 387 -19.28 1.34 -15.58
C PHE A 387 -19.35 -0.18 -15.59
N ASP A 388 -20.29 -0.76 -16.35
CA ASP A 388 -20.58 -2.19 -16.32
C ASP A 388 -19.41 -3.08 -16.79
N SER A 389 -18.56 -2.54 -17.67
CA SER A 389 -17.42 -3.27 -18.26
C SER A 389 -16.14 -3.21 -17.42
N VAL A 390 -16.13 -2.42 -16.35
CA VAL A 390 -14.90 -2.00 -15.66
C VAL A 390 -14.73 -2.66 -14.30
N TRP A 391 -13.48 -2.89 -13.90
CA TRP A 391 -13.10 -3.46 -12.61
C TRP A 391 -13.57 -2.60 -11.43
N PHE A 392 -13.88 -3.27 -10.31
CA PHE A 392 -14.41 -2.62 -9.11
C PHE A 392 -13.51 -1.51 -8.54
N ILE A 393 -12.19 -1.67 -8.61
CA ILE A 393 -11.24 -0.66 -8.11
C ILE A 393 -11.36 0.63 -8.91
N ASP A 394 -11.46 0.53 -10.24
CA ASP A 394 -11.54 1.71 -11.10
C ASP A 394 -12.91 2.41 -10.94
N ARG A 395 -13.97 1.64 -10.64
CA ARG A 395 -15.28 2.19 -10.23
C ARG A 395 -15.19 3.00 -8.94
N LEU A 396 -14.49 2.49 -7.92
CA LEU A 396 -14.26 3.23 -6.68
C LEU A 396 -13.45 4.50 -6.92
N GLU A 397 -12.44 4.43 -7.78
CA GLU A 397 -11.63 5.57 -8.17
C GLU A 397 -12.48 6.65 -8.85
N LEU A 398 -13.33 6.28 -9.80
CA LEU A 398 -14.28 7.21 -10.42
C LEU A 398 -15.17 7.89 -9.37
N GLN A 399 -15.72 7.14 -8.41
CA GLN A 399 -16.56 7.71 -7.36
C GLN A 399 -15.79 8.69 -6.46
N ILE A 400 -14.52 8.38 -6.14
CA ILE A 400 -13.64 9.27 -5.38
C ILE A 400 -13.39 10.56 -6.17
N ARG A 401 -12.97 10.46 -7.44
CA ARG A 401 -12.65 11.61 -8.30
C ARG A 401 -13.86 12.47 -8.60
N LYS A 402 -15.00 11.86 -8.88
CA LYS A 402 -16.27 12.57 -9.07
C LYS A 402 -16.64 13.36 -7.83
N ARG A 403 -16.58 12.76 -6.64
CA ARG A 403 -16.89 13.46 -5.38
C ARG A 403 -15.92 14.60 -5.10
N GLU A 404 -14.63 14.40 -5.35
CA GLU A 404 -13.60 15.42 -5.18
C GLU A 404 -13.86 16.64 -6.07
N ILE A 405 -14.04 16.40 -7.37
CA ILE A 405 -14.28 17.45 -8.37
C ILE A 405 -15.61 18.17 -8.10
N THR A 406 -16.70 17.43 -7.82
CA THR A 406 -18.00 18.07 -7.51
C THR A 406 -17.95 18.86 -6.21
N SER A 407 -17.22 18.38 -5.18
CA SER A 407 -17.11 19.11 -3.91
C SER A 407 -16.37 20.44 -4.06
N HIS A 408 -15.35 20.52 -4.92
CA HIS A 408 -14.65 21.77 -5.21
C HIS A 408 -15.55 22.75 -5.95
N ILE A 409 -16.27 22.26 -6.97
CA ILE A 409 -17.25 23.07 -7.71
C ILE A 409 -18.32 23.56 -6.73
N HIS A 410 -18.92 22.70 -5.91
CA HIS A 410 -19.91 23.12 -4.92
C HIS A 410 -19.36 24.04 -3.83
N ALA A 411 -18.08 24.00 -3.48
CA ALA A 411 -17.52 24.94 -2.50
C ALA A 411 -17.39 26.36 -3.07
N GLU A 412 -17.02 26.48 -4.35
CA GLU A 412 -16.96 27.75 -5.08
C GLU A 412 -18.33 28.19 -5.61
N SER A 413 -19.24 27.23 -5.79
CA SER A 413 -20.48 27.38 -6.55
C SER A 413 -21.70 26.83 -5.80
N ALA A 414 -21.71 26.77 -4.46
CA ALA A 414 -22.81 26.18 -3.69
C ALA A 414 -24.17 26.71 -4.15
N GLU A 415 -24.24 28.02 -4.35
CA GLU A 415 -25.40 28.71 -4.89
C GLU A 415 -25.66 28.31 -6.35
N VAL A 416 -24.65 28.37 -7.22
CA VAL A 416 -24.77 28.04 -8.66
C VAL A 416 -25.21 26.59 -8.87
N SER A 417 -24.74 25.64 -8.07
CA SER A 417 -25.14 24.25 -8.10
C SER A 417 -26.58 24.05 -7.66
N GLU A 418 -27.00 24.75 -6.61
CA GLU A 418 -28.40 24.72 -6.19
C GLU A 418 -29.29 25.29 -7.30
N TYR A 419 -28.87 26.37 -7.96
CA TYR A 419 -29.54 26.92 -9.14
C TYR A 419 -29.56 25.94 -10.31
N LEU A 420 -28.43 25.29 -10.64
CA LEU A 420 -28.35 24.32 -11.74
C LEU A 420 -29.24 23.10 -11.47
N THR A 421 -29.27 22.61 -10.24
CA THR A 421 -30.15 21.50 -9.84
C THR A 421 -31.63 21.90 -9.97
N LYS A 422 -31.99 23.13 -9.57
CA LYS A 422 -33.34 23.69 -9.78
C LYS A 422 -33.68 23.82 -11.27
N VAL A 423 -32.73 24.26 -12.11
CA VAL A 423 -32.93 24.39 -13.56
C VAL A 423 -33.11 23.02 -14.21
N VAL A 424 -32.29 22.03 -13.87
CA VAL A 424 -32.42 20.66 -14.38
C VAL A 424 -33.77 20.05 -13.96
N ALA A 425 -34.16 20.19 -12.69
CA ALA A 425 -35.46 19.71 -12.21
C ALA A 425 -36.64 20.39 -12.94
N LYS A 426 -36.52 21.70 -13.23
CA LYS A 426 -37.51 22.41 -14.06
C LYS A 426 -37.52 21.90 -15.50
N GLN A 427 -36.37 21.64 -16.11
CA GLN A 427 -36.27 21.12 -17.46
C GLN A 427 -36.88 19.72 -17.58
N ASP A 428 -36.62 18.84 -16.62
CA ASP A 428 -37.25 17.51 -16.55
C ASP A 428 -38.77 17.62 -16.38
N THR A 429 -39.23 18.56 -15.55
CA THR A 429 -40.66 18.83 -15.38
C THR A 429 -41.30 19.31 -16.69
N ILE A 430 -40.63 20.22 -17.42
CA ILE A 430 -41.09 20.70 -18.74
C ILE A 430 -41.14 19.54 -19.74
N LEU A 431 -40.14 18.67 -19.78
CA LEU A 431 -40.14 17.50 -20.67
C LEU A 431 -41.27 16.52 -20.35
N ILE A 432 -41.55 16.27 -19.07
CA ILE A 432 -42.68 15.44 -18.63
C ILE A 432 -44.01 16.09 -19.05
N LEU A 433 -44.16 17.41 -18.84
CA LEU A 433 -45.35 18.15 -19.23
C LEU A 433 -45.55 18.17 -20.74
N GLN A 434 -44.48 18.34 -21.53
CA GLN A 434 -44.51 18.26 -22.99
C GLN A 434 -44.93 16.86 -23.45
N ARG A 435 -44.35 15.79 -22.88
CA ARG A 435 -44.78 14.41 -23.19
C ARG A 435 -46.25 14.18 -22.85
N SER A 436 -46.71 14.68 -21.70
CA SER A 436 -48.12 14.60 -21.30
C SER A 436 -49.03 15.37 -22.24
N PHE A 437 -48.63 16.57 -22.66
CA PHE A 437 -49.37 17.39 -23.60
C PHE A 437 -49.54 16.67 -24.94
N TRP A 438 -48.44 16.17 -25.52
CA TRP A 438 -48.50 15.42 -26.78
C TRP A 438 -49.34 14.14 -26.66
N LYS A 439 -49.32 13.47 -25.51
CA LYS A 439 -50.18 12.30 -25.26
C LYS A 439 -51.67 12.65 -25.25
N ILE A 440 -52.05 13.82 -24.73
CA ILE A 440 -53.45 14.31 -24.74
C ILE A 440 -53.85 14.74 -26.15
N VAL A 441 -52.97 15.44 -26.88
CA VAL A 441 -53.23 15.86 -28.27
C VAL A 441 -53.42 14.66 -29.20
N LEU A 442 -52.68 13.57 -28.95
CA LEU A 442 -52.75 12.34 -29.75
C LEU A 442 -53.84 11.36 -29.29
N SER A 443 -54.56 11.63 -28.20
CA SER A 443 -55.65 10.75 -27.75
C SER A 443 -56.93 10.99 -28.57
N GLU A 444 -57.69 9.92 -28.84
CA GLU A 444 -58.91 9.97 -29.66
C GLU A 444 -60.01 10.88 -29.08
N GLU A 445 -60.00 11.10 -27.77
CA GLU A 445 -60.93 12.02 -27.07
C GLU A 445 -60.18 13.27 -26.61
N ILE A 446 -60.15 14.30 -27.46
CA ILE A 446 -59.56 15.59 -27.10
C ILE A 446 -60.50 16.32 -26.14
N SER A 447 -60.19 16.27 -24.85
CA SER A 447 -60.84 17.12 -23.86
C SER A 447 -60.21 18.52 -23.89
N GLU A 448 -60.97 19.54 -24.33
CA GLU A 448 -60.54 20.95 -24.32
C GLU A 448 -60.04 21.37 -22.93
N LEU A 449 -60.72 20.91 -21.87
CA LEU A 449 -60.35 21.18 -20.48
C LEU A 449 -58.96 20.60 -20.13
N ALA A 450 -58.64 19.41 -20.60
CA ALA A 450 -57.35 18.77 -20.35
C ALA A 450 -56.21 19.49 -21.10
N MET A 451 -56.47 19.95 -22.32
CA MET A 451 -55.52 20.76 -23.10
C MET A 451 -55.23 22.10 -22.42
N GLU A 452 -56.26 22.80 -21.94
CA GLU A 452 -56.11 24.08 -21.25
C GLU A 452 -55.35 23.91 -19.92
N GLN A 453 -55.64 22.86 -19.16
CA GLN A 453 -54.93 22.54 -17.92
C GLN A 453 -53.45 22.20 -18.16
N ALA A 454 -53.13 21.47 -19.23
CA ALA A 454 -51.75 21.17 -19.61
C ALA A 454 -50.99 22.45 -20.02
N GLY A 455 -51.61 23.32 -20.82
CA GLY A 455 -51.05 24.60 -21.23
C GLY A 455 -50.76 25.52 -20.04
N ARG A 456 -51.69 25.66 -19.10
CA ARG A 456 -51.50 26.45 -17.87
C ARG A 456 -50.35 25.91 -17.02
N LYS A 457 -50.21 24.58 -16.89
CA LYS A 457 -49.11 23.95 -16.14
C LYS A 457 -47.74 24.18 -16.77
N ILE A 458 -47.65 24.15 -18.10
CA ILE A 458 -46.40 24.47 -18.81
C ILE A 458 -46.04 25.94 -18.57
N TRP A 459 -47.00 26.85 -18.72
CA TRP A 459 -46.79 28.28 -18.55
C TRP A 459 -46.43 28.70 -17.12
N SER A 460 -46.95 28.01 -16.10
CA SER A 460 -46.58 28.27 -14.70
C SER A 460 -45.20 27.73 -14.31
N THR A 461 -44.61 26.85 -15.13
CA THR A 461 -43.33 26.20 -14.85
C THR A 461 -42.15 26.95 -15.49
N LEU A 462 -42.40 27.54 -16.67
CA LEU A 462 -41.57 28.56 -17.31
C LEU A 462 -41.49 29.80 -16.41
#